data_AF-A0A8H4R760-F1
#
_entry.id   AF-A0A8H4R760-F1
#
_cell.length_a   1.000
_cell.length_b   1.000
_cell.length_c   1.000
_cell.angle_alpha   90.00
_cell.angle_beta   90.00
_cell.angle_gamma   90.00
#
_symmetry.space_group_name_H-M   'P 1'
#
loop_
_entity.id
_entity.type
_entity.pdbx_description
1 polymer ?
#
loop_
_entity_poly.entity_id
_entity_poly.type
_entity_poly.pdbx_seq_one_letter_code
_entity_poly.pdbx_strand_id
1 'polypeptide(L)'
;MSTDFSRTNRSPAWKSGDQNSRRSFIANADSGPQPDGFPNIKGHTVDHGCGVVRTPSAKRCRRPRMLDTQQSTTQHDDHKDRELEDTTSTTQRASFDSGTATIDNLYEDGVLDPIYHGKTLVLNRAIQEIGMGRYQYMLFLVCGFGWFADSVWPLITGLILAPVTDEFKFKAPFLSLAANAGLLVGAVFWGLGCDIWGRRWCFNITLFIAGVFGLSAGGSPNFVTLASLIAVMGVGVGGNLPVDSAIFLDLVPASKQYLLTFMSIFWCLGQLLVNLLAWPLIANFSCSFSTAGCERRNNMGWRYLLFLLGGLTLIMWGARFFLFKLVESPRYLIGKGKDAEAVAVIHQVAAYNGTTSTLTVEQLTSIGTFPQKYDSDAAMVGGQQKRRWSLSRTSDYTLEHVKSLFQTKKIAYSTSLLISIWGVIGLASTLYNNFLPFLFASRGARFGDSSLNITYRNTFIISVVGVPAAFFATWLVQMPYVGRRGALAFSSALTGAFLFATTTARTSNALLGWNCGYTFASNVMYGVLYAISPEIFPAKDRGTGNGLTAAATRVFGLIAPIIALYADLNTAVPVYIAGALIIFAGSLALLLPYEPRGRASM
;
A
#
# COMPACT_ATOMS: atom_id res chain seq x y z
N MET A 1 -8.50 51.58 26.58
CA MET A 1 -9.03 52.96 26.54
C MET A 1 -8.90 53.42 25.09
N SER A 2 -9.89 53.22 24.23
CA SER A 2 -11.14 54.00 24.03
C SER A 2 -10.99 54.99 22.86
N THR A 3 -12.11 55.24 22.17
CA THR A 3 -12.41 56.22 21.09
C THR A 3 -12.06 55.73 19.67
N ASP A 4 -12.97 55.24 18.83
CA ASP A 4 -14.30 55.73 18.33
C ASP A 4 -14.19 56.94 17.39
N PHE A 5 -14.53 56.77 16.10
CA PHE A 5 -15.13 57.83 15.26
C PHE A 5 -15.74 57.29 13.95
N SER A 6 -17.00 57.66 13.75
CA SER A 6 -17.92 57.42 12.63
C SER A 6 -17.72 58.35 11.42
N ARG A 7 -18.06 57.90 10.19
CA ARG A 7 -19.11 58.46 9.29
C ARG A 7 -18.86 58.29 7.76
N THR A 8 -19.91 57.78 7.10
CA THR A 8 -20.54 58.13 5.80
C THR A 8 -19.77 58.01 4.47
N ASN A 9 -20.17 57.20 3.49
CA ASN A 9 -21.39 57.19 2.62
C ASN A 9 -21.15 57.92 1.27
N ARG A 10 -21.20 57.19 0.14
CA ARG A 10 -21.64 57.67 -1.20
C ARG A 10 -21.71 56.52 -2.20
N SER A 11 -22.93 56.23 -2.67
CA SER A 11 -23.24 55.57 -3.93
C SER A 11 -23.35 56.60 -5.08
N PRO A 12 -23.47 56.13 -6.34
CA PRO A 12 -24.69 56.45 -7.08
C PRO A 12 -25.25 55.29 -7.93
N ALA A 13 -26.51 55.49 -8.34
CA ALA A 13 -27.48 54.55 -8.88
C ALA A 13 -27.60 54.54 -10.43
N TRP A 14 -28.65 53.83 -10.92
CA TRP A 14 -29.32 53.77 -12.25
C TRP A 14 -29.03 52.48 -13.06
N LYS A 15 -29.99 51.70 -13.63
CA LYS A 15 -31.43 51.84 -13.93
C LYS A 15 -32.11 50.45 -14.02
N SER A 16 -33.44 50.48 -13.87
CA SER A 16 -34.46 49.42 -13.88
C SER A 16 -34.99 48.99 -15.27
N GLY A 17 -35.59 47.81 -15.35
CA GLY A 17 -36.57 47.36 -16.37
C GLY A 17 -36.72 45.82 -16.38
N ASP A 18 -37.71 45.26 -15.66
CA ASP A 18 -38.94 44.59 -16.17
C ASP A 18 -38.70 43.20 -16.81
N GLN A 19 -39.53 42.16 -16.71
CA GLN A 19 -40.70 41.75 -15.91
C GLN A 19 -41.05 40.31 -16.40
N ASN A 20 -41.62 39.46 -15.54
CA ASN A 20 -42.32 38.18 -15.85
C ASN A 20 -41.48 37.00 -16.43
N SER A 21 -41.67 35.74 -16.03
CA SER A 21 -42.88 35.05 -15.59
C SER A 21 -42.53 33.88 -14.66
N ARG A 22 -43.17 33.85 -13.48
CA ARG A 22 -43.43 32.63 -12.71
C ARG A 22 -44.69 31.96 -13.28
N ARG A 23 -44.62 30.66 -13.56
CA ARG A 23 -45.76 29.72 -13.48
C ARG A 23 -45.23 28.41 -12.90
N SER A 24 -45.44 28.13 -11.61
CA SER A 24 -46.56 27.35 -11.06
C SER A 24 -46.91 26.10 -11.89
N PHE A 25 -46.48 24.94 -11.40
CA PHE A 25 -47.23 23.69 -11.54
C PHE A 25 -47.26 22.98 -10.19
N ILE A 26 -48.38 23.20 -9.51
CA ILE A 26 -48.92 22.35 -8.45
C ILE A 26 -49.69 21.25 -9.19
N ALA A 27 -49.45 19.98 -8.84
CA ALA A 27 -50.38 18.90 -9.12
C ALA A 27 -50.42 17.98 -7.89
N ASN A 28 -51.47 18.15 -7.09
CA ASN A 28 -52.02 17.10 -6.24
C ASN A 28 -52.75 16.09 -7.14
N ALA A 29 -52.55 14.80 -6.89
CA ALA A 29 -53.54 13.77 -7.16
C ALA A 29 -53.32 12.58 -6.23
N ASP A 30 -54.34 12.35 -5.40
CA ASP A 30 -54.56 11.25 -4.48
C ASP A 30 -54.76 9.88 -5.17
N SER A 31 -54.80 8.86 -4.32
CA SER A 31 -55.45 7.53 -4.43
C SER A 31 -54.58 6.32 -4.81
N GLY A 32 -54.49 5.35 -3.88
CA GLY A 32 -54.09 3.96 -4.15
C GLY A 32 -55.16 3.21 -4.95
N PRO A 33 -54.93 1.93 -5.34
CA PRO A 33 -55.06 0.82 -4.39
C PRO A 33 -54.13 -0.41 -4.62
N GLN A 34 -54.00 -1.24 -3.58
CA GLN A 34 -53.84 -2.72 -3.62
C GLN A 34 -55.19 -3.34 -3.15
N PRO A 35 -55.48 -4.67 -3.25
CA PRO A 35 -54.70 -5.84 -3.71
C PRO A 35 -55.49 -6.77 -4.68
N ASP A 36 -54.91 -7.94 -5.02
CA ASP A 36 -55.53 -9.25 -5.42
C ASP A 36 -54.56 -9.96 -6.39
N GLY A 37 -54.26 -11.26 -6.39
CA GLY A 37 -54.77 -12.46 -5.73
C GLY A 37 -54.21 -13.65 -6.53
N PHE A 38 -53.75 -14.71 -5.84
CA PHE A 38 -53.20 -15.96 -6.41
C PHE A 38 -54.21 -16.70 -7.33
N PRO A 39 -53.74 -17.67 -8.14
CA PRO A 39 -53.98 -19.04 -7.71
C PRO A 39 -52.80 -20.00 -7.87
N ASN A 40 -52.93 -21.08 -7.10
CA ASN A 40 -51.98 -22.14 -6.78
C ASN A 40 -52.65 -23.45 -7.23
N ILE A 41 -51.98 -24.34 -7.96
CA ILE A 41 -52.45 -25.73 -8.16
C ILE A 41 -51.28 -26.73 -8.02
N LYS A 42 -51.48 -27.60 -7.02
CA LYS A 42 -50.92 -28.92 -6.65
C LYS A 42 -50.44 -29.76 -7.87
N GLY A 43 -49.37 -30.57 -7.83
CA GLY A 43 -48.98 -31.55 -6.82
C GLY A 43 -49.44 -32.95 -7.25
N HIS A 44 -48.52 -33.81 -7.74
CA HIS A 44 -48.57 -35.28 -7.63
C HIS A 44 -47.29 -35.96 -8.16
N THR A 45 -47.22 -37.26 -7.92
CA THR A 45 -46.09 -38.05 -7.41
C THR A 45 -45.85 -39.30 -8.27
N VAL A 46 -44.59 -39.78 -8.31
CA VAL A 46 -44.17 -41.21 -8.19
C VAL A 46 -44.12 -42.14 -9.43
N ASP A 47 -42.86 -42.51 -9.75
CA ASP A 47 -42.23 -43.84 -9.96
C ASP A 47 -42.23 -44.70 -11.24
N HIS A 48 -41.05 -45.40 -11.30
CA HIS A 48 -40.57 -46.58 -12.02
C HIS A 48 -40.03 -46.37 -13.46
N GLY A 49 -38.83 -46.84 -13.85
CA GLY A 49 -37.80 -47.62 -13.17
C GLY A 49 -36.89 -48.35 -14.19
N CYS A 50 -35.73 -48.82 -13.69
CA CYS A 50 -34.90 -49.95 -14.12
C CYS A 50 -33.54 -49.69 -14.84
N GLY A 51 -32.47 -50.21 -14.20
CA GLY A 51 -31.11 -50.32 -14.74
C GLY A 51 -30.03 -50.52 -13.66
N VAL A 52 -30.00 -51.69 -13.02
CA VAL A 52 -29.07 -52.16 -11.95
C VAL A 52 -27.82 -52.82 -12.63
N VAL A 53 -26.55 -52.79 -12.17
CA VAL A 53 -25.89 -53.79 -11.28
C VAL A 53 -24.33 -53.63 -11.27
N ARG A 54 -23.76 -53.51 -10.05
CA ARG A 54 -22.48 -54.00 -9.43
C ARG A 54 -21.05 -53.51 -9.81
N THR A 55 -20.29 -53.29 -8.73
CA THR A 55 -18.84 -53.11 -8.43
C THR A 55 -18.02 -54.44 -8.54
N PRO A 56 -16.73 -54.61 -8.11
CA PRO A 56 -15.73 -53.71 -7.46
C PRO A 56 -14.21 -53.85 -7.89
N SER A 57 -13.35 -52.99 -7.32
CA SER A 57 -11.93 -53.19 -6.88
C SER A 57 -10.79 -53.55 -7.87
N ALA A 58 -9.69 -52.76 -7.87
CA ALA A 58 -8.31 -53.22 -7.56
C ALA A 58 -7.19 -52.27 -8.06
N LYS A 59 -6.12 -52.23 -7.24
CA LYS A 59 -4.83 -51.54 -7.35
C LYS A 59 -4.04 -51.85 -8.64
N ARG A 60 -3.19 -50.93 -9.12
CA ARG A 60 -1.96 -51.30 -9.84
C ARG A 60 -0.81 -50.29 -9.70
N CYS A 61 0.29 -50.79 -9.13
CA CYS A 61 1.65 -50.23 -9.16
C CYS A 61 2.27 -50.31 -10.58
N ARG A 62 3.23 -49.43 -10.89
CA ARG A 62 4.39 -49.76 -11.73
C ARG A 62 5.65 -49.06 -11.23
N ARG A 63 6.74 -49.85 -11.17
CA ARG A 63 8.12 -49.54 -10.79
C ARG A 63 9.03 -49.60 -12.06
N PRO A 64 10.35 -49.30 -11.97
CA PRO A 64 11.15 -48.57 -12.97
C PRO A 64 11.98 -49.47 -13.91
N ARG A 65 12.72 -48.86 -14.85
CA ARG A 65 13.68 -49.53 -15.74
C ARG A 65 15.12 -49.00 -15.52
N MET A 66 16.06 -49.94 -15.42
CA MET A 66 17.50 -49.78 -15.20
C MET A 66 18.30 -49.51 -16.49
N LEU A 67 19.56 -49.14 -16.26
CA LEU A 67 20.73 -48.96 -17.13
C LEU A 67 21.02 -50.09 -18.13
N ASP A 68 21.72 -49.72 -19.21
CA ASP A 68 22.72 -50.57 -19.87
C ASP A 68 23.97 -49.76 -20.25
N THR A 69 25.10 -50.46 -20.26
CA THR A 69 26.49 -49.99 -20.43
C THR A 69 26.99 -50.48 -21.80
N GLN A 70 27.81 -49.72 -22.54
CA GLN A 70 28.88 -50.28 -23.40
C GLN A 70 29.87 -49.21 -23.93
N GLN A 71 31.14 -49.61 -23.98
CA GLN A 71 32.36 -48.90 -24.39
C GLN A 71 32.67 -49.07 -25.90
N SER A 72 33.43 -48.15 -26.52
CA SER A 72 34.55 -48.38 -27.47
C SER A 72 35.16 -46.99 -27.88
N THR A 73 36.45 -46.68 -27.59
CA THR A 73 37.69 -46.73 -28.44
C THR A 73 37.64 -45.81 -29.69
N THR A 74 38.62 -44.97 -30.12
CA THR A 74 40.09 -44.87 -29.94
C THR A 74 40.62 -43.63 -30.72
N GLN A 75 41.76 -43.04 -30.27
CA GLN A 75 42.90 -42.41 -31.02
C GLN A 75 42.63 -41.20 -31.96
N HIS A 76 43.53 -40.25 -32.31
CA HIS A 76 44.96 -39.88 -32.14
C HIS A 76 45.03 -38.40 -32.67
N ASP A 77 45.77 -37.42 -32.14
CA ASP A 77 47.15 -36.99 -32.50
C ASP A 77 47.36 -35.57 -31.91
N ASP A 78 48.36 -35.35 -31.05
CA ASP A 78 49.71 -34.81 -31.33
C ASP A 78 49.79 -33.34 -31.81
N HIS A 79 50.20 -32.43 -30.90
CA HIS A 79 51.38 -31.59 -31.16
C HIS A 79 52.00 -30.95 -29.90
N LYS A 80 53.34 -30.94 -29.95
CA LYS A 80 54.39 -30.72 -28.96
C LYS A 80 54.74 -29.27 -28.59
N ASP A 81 55.23 -29.15 -27.35
CA ASP A 81 56.39 -28.41 -26.84
C ASP A 81 56.44 -26.87 -26.83
N ARG A 82 56.44 -26.30 -25.61
CA ARG A 82 57.61 -25.57 -25.05
C ARG A 82 57.44 -25.28 -23.55
N GLU A 83 58.33 -25.88 -22.76
CA GLU A 83 58.64 -25.52 -21.37
C GLU A 83 59.45 -24.22 -21.32
N LEU A 84 59.20 -23.35 -20.32
CA LEU A 84 60.20 -22.94 -19.33
C LEU A 84 59.57 -22.08 -18.21
N GLU A 85 59.62 -22.70 -17.03
CA GLU A 85 59.49 -22.27 -15.64
C GLU A 85 59.36 -20.76 -15.32
N ASP A 86 58.36 -20.40 -14.51
CA ASP A 86 58.70 -19.86 -13.19
C ASP A 86 57.65 -20.25 -12.14
N THR A 87 58.15 -20.70 -11.00
CA THR A 87 57.41 -21.38 -9.94
C THR A 87 57.20 -20.39 -8.82
N THR A 88 55.96 -20.00 -8.47
CA THR A 88 55.51 -19.80 -7.07
C THR A 88 54.08 -19.23 -6.94
N SER A 89 53.38 -19.74 -5.93
CA SER A 89 52.10 -19.29 -5.35
C SER A 89 50.80 -19.78 -6.00
N THR A 90 50.51 -21.05 -5.73
CA THR A 90 49.16 -21.61 -5.65
C THR A 90 48.26 -20.71 -4.80
N THR A 91 47.48 -19.85 -5.45
CA THR A 91 46.35 -19.18 -4.80
C THR A 91 45.26 -20.22 -4.65
N GLN A 92 45.24 -20.91 -3.49
CA GLN A 92 44.06 -21.62 -3.03
C GLN A 92 42.91 -20.61 -2.91
N ARG A 93 42.11 -20.50 -3.97
CA ARG A 93 40.73 -20.04 -3.86
C ARG A 93 40.07 -21.04 -2.91
N ALA A 94 39.74 -20.60 -1.71
CA ALA A 94 38.84 -21.34 -0.83
C ALA A 94 37.49 -21.44 -1.55
N SER A 95 37.31 -22.54 -2.29
CA SER A 95 36.03 -23.02 -2.75
C SER A 95 35.22 -23.36 -1.50
N PHE A 96 34.42 -22.42 -1.04
CA PHE A 96 33.35 -22.72 -0.11
C PHE A 96 32.36 -23.63 -0.83
N ASP A 97 32.18 -24.82 -0.28
CA ASP A 97 31.41 -25.93 -0.81
C ASP A 97 30.00 -25.48 -1.27
N SER A 98 29.80 -25.52 -2.58
CA SER A 98 28.57 -25.18 -3.28
C SER A 98 27.63 -26.39 -3.27
N GLY A 99 26.97 -26.62 -2.13
CA GLY A 99 26.02 -27.71 -1.95
C GLY A 99 24.56 -27.30 -1.67
N THR A 100 24.23 -26.00 -1.65
CA THR A 100 22.88 -25.52 -1.30
C THR A 100 22.44 -24.37 -2.21
N ALA A 101 21.17 -24.40 -2.62
CA ALA A 101 20.55 -23.54 -3.64
C ALA A 101 21.09 -22.10 -3.66
N THR A 102 21.67 -21.70 -4.80
CA THR A 102 22.04 -20.31 -5.09
C THR A 102 20.82 -19.42 -4.94
N ILE A 103 20.82 -18.57 -3.91
CA ILE A 103 19.80 -17.55 -3.71
C ILE A 103 20.06 -16.46 -4.75
N ASP A 104 19.20 -16.35 -5.76
CA ASP A 104 19.25 -15.24 -6.71
C ASP A 104 18.92 -13.93 -5.99
N ASN A 105 19.84 -12.98 -6.01
CA ASN A 105 19.66 -11.68 -5.35
C ASN A 105 19.18 -10.62 -6.33
N LEU A 106 18.51 -9.58 -5.81
CA LEU A 106 17.93 -8.54 -6.67
C LEU A 106 18.98 -7.65 -7.35
N TYR A 107 20.08 -7.36 -6.66
CA TYR A 107 21.16 -6.50 -7.15
C TYR A 107 22.34 -7.33 -7.66
N GLU A 108 23.00 -6.84 -8.72
CA GLU A 108 24.30 -7.33 -9.19
C GLU A 108 25.43 -6.76 -8.31
N ASP A 109 26.58 -7.46 -8.26
CA ASP A 109 27.75 -7.06 -7.49
C ASP A 109 28.21 -5.63 -7.85
N GLY A 110 28.44 -4.78 -6.84
CA GLY A 110 28.97 -3.41 -6.99
C GLY A 110 27.96 -2.26 -6.87
N VAL A 111 26.67 -2.55 -6.65
CA VAL A 111 25.63 -1.51 -6.48
C VAL A 111 25.52 -1.01 -5.03
N LEU A 112 25.84 -1.87 -4.06
CA LEU A 112 25.83 -1.60 -2.62
C LEU A 112 27.26 -1.69 -2.07
N ASP A 113 27.50 -1.13 -0.88
CA ASP A 113 28.75 -1.32 -0.14
C ASP A 113 29.06 -2.83 -0.07
N PRO A 114 30.24 -3.28 -0.56
CA PRO A 114 30.58 -4.70 -0.62
C PRO A 114 30.54 -5.40 0.74
N ILE A 115 30.85 -4.69 1.83
CA ILE A 115 30.82 -5.24 3.19
C ILE A 115 29.37 -5.46 3.61
N TYR A 116 28.50 -4.46 3.42
CA TYR A 116 27.08 -4.57 3.73
C TYR A 116 26.42 -5.66 2.89
N HIS A 117 26.72 -5.71 1.59
CA HIS A 117 26.23 -6.74 0.68
C HIS A 117 26.59 -8.15 1.18
N GLY A 118 27.87 -8.41 1.48
CA GLY A 118 28.31 -9.70 2.02
C GLY A 118 27.58 -10.10 3.30
N LYS A 119 27.42 -9.17 4.24
CA LYS A 119 26.70 -9.42 5.50
C LYS A 119 25.21 -9.73 5.27
N THR A 120 24.55 -9.03 4.34
CA THR A 120 23.14 -9.31 4.01
C THR A 120 22.93 -10.69 3.38
N LEU A 121 23.90 -11.21 2.60
CA LEU A 121 23.84 -12.55 2.03
C LEU A 121 23.85 -13.64 3.10
N VAL A 122 24.75 -13.51 4.07
CA VAL A 122 24.84 -14.45 5.20
C VAL A 122 23.56 -14.40 6.03
N LEU A 123 23.04 -13.20 6.29
CA LEU A 123 21.78 -13.02 7.00
C LEU A 123 20.59 -13.64 6.25
N ASN A 124 20.52 -13.45 4.93
CA ASN A 124 19.46 -14.02 4.09
C ASN A 124 19.46 -15.54 4.15
N ARG A 125 20.64 -16.16 4.16
CA ARG A 125 20.78 -17.62 4.35
C ARG A 125 20.24 -18.05 5.71
N ALA A 126 20.61 -17.36 6.79
CA ALA A 126 20.13 -17.68 8.14
C ALA A 126 18.59 -17.55 8.26
N ILE A 127 17.97 -16.55 7.64
CA ILE A 127 16.51 -16.39 7.61
C ILE A 127 15.84 -17.52 6.81
N GLN A 128 16.44 -17.96 5.71
CA GLN A 128 15.95 -19.09 4.92
C GLN A 128 16.06 -20.42 5.68
N GLU A 129 17.15 -20.64 6.42
CA GLU A 129 17.34 -21.81 7.29
C GLU A 129 16.27 -21.88 8.38
N ILE A 130 15.91 -20.73 8.98
CA ILE A 130 14.83 -20.66 9.98
C ILE A 130 13.46 -20.96 9.34
N GLY A 131 13.24 -20.51 8.10
CA GLY A 131 11.99 -20.69 7.36
C GLY A 131 10.81 -19.90 7.93
N MET A 132 9.59 -20.26 7.52
CA MET A 132 8.35 -19.68 8.04
C MET A 132 7.91 -20.40 9.31
N GLY A 133 8.02 -19.74 10.46
CA GLY A 133 7.52 -20.22 11.75
C GLY A 133 6.41 -19.34 12.33
N ARG A 134 6.09 -19.58 13.60
CA ARG A 134 5.03 -18.86 14.32
C ARG A 134 5.28 -17.35 14.37
N TYR A 135 6.54 -16.95 14.53
CA TYR A 135 6.93 -15.54 14.56
C TYR A 135 6.54 -14.82 13.27
N GLN A 136 6.85 -15.39 12.10
CA GLN A 136 6.56 -14.76 10.81
C GLN A 136 5.06 -14.68 10.51
N TYR A 137 4.26 -15.68 10.91
CA TYR A 137 2.81 -15.61 10.75
C TYR A 137 2.15 -14.59 11.69
N MET A 138 2.64 -14.47 12.92
CA MET A 138 2.22 -13.39 13.82
C MET A 138 2.64 -12.03 13.28
N LEU A 139 3.86 -11.90 12.76
CA LEU A 139 4.33 -10.69 12.11
C LEU A 139 3.45 -10.30 10.92
N PHE A 140 3.05 -11.27 10.09
CA PHE A 140 2.10 -11.06 8.99
C PHE A 140 0.78 -10.47 9.49
N LEU A 141 0.20 -11.03 10.55
CA LEU A 141 -1.06 -10.53 11.12
C LEU A 141 -0.91 -9.11 11.68
N VAL A 142 0.16 -8.87 12.44
CA VAL A 142 0.39 -7.59 13.14
C VAL A 142 0.76 -6.48 12.15
N CYS A 143 1.57 -6.76 11.11
CA CYS A 143 1.78 -5.85 9.99
C CYS A 143 0.46 -5.60 9.21
N GLY A 144 -0.38 -6.63 9.08
CA GLY A 144 -1.72 -6.50 8.50
C GLY A 144 -2.59 -5.44 9.16
N PHE A 145 -2.47 -5.21 10.48
CA PHE A 145 -3.23 -4.16 11.17
C PHE A 145 -2.90 -2.73 10.70
N GLY A 146 -1.67 -2.47 10.26
CA GLY A 146 -1.28 -1.16 9.76
C GLY A 146 -1.78 -0.97 8.34
N TRP A 147 -1.70 -2.02 7.50
CA TRP A 147 -2.32 -2.03 6.17
C TRP A 147 -3.84 -1.85 6.23
N PHE A 148 -4.48 -2.44 7.24
CA PHE A 148 -5.89 -2.22 7.54
C PHE A 148 -6.14 -0.75 7.89
N ALA A 149 -5.39 -0.18 8.83
CA ALA A 149 -5.53 1.22 9.22
C ALA A 149 -5.30 2.19 8.04
N ASP A 150 -4.34 1.87 7.16
CA ASP A 150 -3.99 2.67 5.98
C ASP A 150 -5.08 2.69 4.92
N SER A 151 -5.98 1.70 4.92
CA SER A 151 -7.15 1.73 4.05
C SER A 151 -8.34 2.44 4.71
N VAL A 152 -8.53 2.23 6.02
CA VAL A 152 -9.64 2.77 6.80
C VAL A 152 -9.61 4.30 6.87
N TRP A 153 -8.48 4.85 7.28
CA TRP A 153 -8.40 6.27 7.65
C TRP A 153 -8.42 7.24 6.47
N PRO A 154 -7.77 6.96 5.32
CA PRO A 154 -7.97 7.80 4.14
C PRO A 154 -9.41 7.72 3.61
N LEU A 155 -10.00 6.52 3.62
CA LEU A 155 -11.37 6.29 3.13
C LEU A 155 -12.43 7.03 3.97
N ILE A 156 -12.24 7.08 5.30
CA ILE A 156 -13.23 7.69 6.21
C ILE A 156 -13.52 9.15 5.88
N THR A 157 -12.53 9.87 5.38
CA THR A 157 -12.66 11.31 5.09
C THR A 157 -13.68 11.58 4.00
N GLY A 158 -13.79 10.69 3.00
CA GLY A 158 -14.85 10.73 2.00
C GLY A 158 -16.20 10.29 2.55
N LEU A 159 -16.22 9.27 3.42
CA LEU A 159 -17.46 8.73 3.99
C LEU A 159 -18.15 9.69 4.95
N ILE A 160 -17.41 10.48 5.73
CA ILE A 160 -18.02 11.44 6.67
C ILE A 160 -18.25 12.81 6.04
N LEU A 161 -17.82 13.04 4.79
CA LEU A 161 -17.76 14.37 4.19
C LEU A 161 -19.12 15.06 4.15
N ALA A 162 -20.15 14.38 3.65
CA ALA A 162 -21.50 14.90 3.56
C ALA A 162 -22.09 15.30 4.93
N PRO A 163 -22.20 14.39 5.92
CA PRO A 163 -22.80 14.74 7.21
C PRO A 163 -22.02 15.80 7.99
N VAL A 164 -20.68 15.84 7.85
CA VAL A 164 -19.87 16.89 8.50
C VAL A 164 -20.06 18.24 7.81
N THR A 165 -20.15 18.27 6.48
CA THR A 165 -20.40 19.50 5.72
C THR A 165 -21.77 20.07 6.05
N ASP A 166 -22.76 19.21 6.24
CA ASP A 166 -24.11 19.62 6.63
C ASP A 166 -24.18 20.19 8.05
N GLU A 167 -23.36 19.72 8.98
CA GLU A 167 -23.33 20.23 10.35
C GLU A 167 -22.49 21.52 10.49
N PHE A 168 -21.26 21.53 9.97
CA PHE A 168 -20.32 22.63 10.18
C PHE A 168 -20.31 23.69 9.06
N LYS A 169 -21.02 23.46 7.95
CA LYS A 169 -21.18 24.42 6.84
C LYS A 169 -19.85 25.00 6.30
N PHE A 170 -18.83 24.15 6.16
CA PHE A 170 -17.53 24.51 5.60
C PHE A 170 -17.42 24.09 4.12
N LYS A 171 -16.35 24.49 3.43
CA LYS A 171 -16.10 24.01 2.06
C LYS A 171 -15.51 22.59 2.10
N ALA A 172 -16.27 21.62 1.61
CA ALA A 172 -15.93 20.19 1.61
C ALA A 172 -14.46 19.85 1.26
N PRO A 173 -13.80 20.48 0.24
CA PRO A 173 -12.43 20.13 -0.11
C PRO A 173 -11.38 20.32 0.99
N PHE A 174 -11.62 21.19 1.99
CA PHE A 174 -10.64 21.45 3.05
C PHE A 174 -10.42 20.25 3.98
N LEU A 175 -11.43 19.40 4.17
CA LEU A 175 -11.28 18.20 5.00
C LEU A 175 -10.32 17.19 4.35
N SER A 176 -10.53 16.94 3.06
CA SER A 176 -9.66 16.09 2.24
C SER A 176 -8.25 16.67 2.15
N LEU A 177 -8.10 17.99 2.07
CA LEU A 177 -6.80 18.66 2.07
C LEU A 177 -6.05 18.41 3.39
N ALA A 178 -6.71 18.60 4.54
CA ALA A 178 -6.11 18.38 5.85
C ALA A 178 -5.63 16.93 6.02
N ALA A 179 -6.45 15.95 5.59
CA ALA A 179 -6.10 14.54 5.63
C ALA A 179 -4.89 14.20 4.74
N ASN A 180 -4.87 14.70 3.50
CA ASN A 180 -3.76 14.45 2.56
C ASN A 180 -2.47 15.16 2.99
N ALA A 181 -2.56 16.35 3.58
CA ALA A 181 -1.40 17.04 4.16
C ALA A 181 -0.80 16.22 5.31
N GLY A 182 -1.63 15.71 6.21
CA GLY A 182 -1.23 14.80 7.27
C GLY A 182 -0.52 13.55 6.74
N LEU A 183 -1.13 12.86 5.77
CA LEU A 183 -0.56 11.67 5.14
C LEU A 183 0.78 11.94 4.44
N LEU A 184 0.92 13.09 3.77
CA LEU A 184 2.18 13.51 3.14
C LEU A 184 3.28 13.72 4.18
N VAL A 185 2.99 14.49 5.23
CA VAL A 185 3.94 14.72 6.33
C VAL A 185 4.31 13.41 7.00
N GLY A 186 3.34 12.54 7.28
CA GLY A 186 3.55 11.22 7.86
C GLY A 186 4.44 10.32 7.00
N ALA A 187 4.18 10.24 5.69
CA ALA A 187 4.95 9.40 4.77
C ALA A 187 6.43 9.80 4.72
N VAL A 188 6.71 11.11 4.67
CA VAL A 188 8.10 11.62 4.68
C VAL A 188 8.73 11.42 6.06
N PHE A 189 8.04 11.83 7.13
CA PHE A 189 8.58 11.79 8.49
C PHE A 189 8.88 10.37 8.97
N TRP A 190 7.92 9.45 8.82
CA TRP A 190 8.10 8.06 9.26
C TRP A 190 8.92 7.22 8.29
N GLY A 191 8.83 7.48 6.98
CA GLY A 191 9.65 6.81 5.98
C GLY A 191 11.14 7.05 6.21
N LEU A 192 11.53 8.32 6.45
CA LEU A 192 12.90 8.66 6.82
C LEU A 192 13.22 8.23 8.27
N GLY A 193 12.28 8.45 9.19
CA GLY A 193 12.47 8.20 10.61
C GLY A 193 12.75 6.73 10.94
N CYS A 194 12.17 5.78 10.21
CA CYS A 194 12.36 4.36 10.50
C CYS A 194 13.75 3.83 10.14
N ASP A 195 14.43 4.46 9.18
CA ASP A 195 15.81 4.12 8.82
C ASP A 195 16.82 4.81 9.76
N ILE A 196 16.43 5.86 10.49
CA ILE A 196 17.29 6.60 11.43
C ILE A 196 17.12 6.13 12.88
N TRP A 197 15.87 6.07 13.37
CA TRP A 197 15.55 5.78 14.77
C TRP A 197 15.33 4.28 15.03
N GLY A 198 15.07 3.51 13.99
CA GLY A 198 14.77 2.08 14.06
C GLY A 198 13.30 1.81 13.81
N ARG A 199 13.02 0.63 13.25
CA ARG A 199 11.70 0.31 12.71
C ARG A 199 10.72 -0.05 13.82
N ARG A 200 11.19 -0.63 14.92
CA ARG A 200 10.36 -1.05 16.05
C ARG A 200 9.59 0.10 16.71
N TRP A 201 10.22 1.27 16.89
CA TRP A 201 9.57 2.43 17.50
C TRP A 201 8.54 3.03 16.56
N CYS A 202 8.92 3.26 15.30
CA CYS A 202 8.01 3.77 14.28
C CYS A 202 6.76 2.87 14.15
N PHE A 203 6.94 1.55 14.12
CA PHE A 203 5.86 0.57 13.96
C PHE A 203 4.76 0.65 15.01
N ASN A 204 5.12 1.02 16.25
CA ASN A 204 4.18 1.12 17.35
C ASN A 204 3.59 2.53 17.48
N ILE A 205 4.38 3.58 17.22
CA ILE A 205 3.94 4.97 17.42
C ILE A 205 2.94 5.40 16.35
N THR A 206 3.14 4.99 15.09
CA THR A 206 2.25 5.36 13.96
C THR A 206 0.80 4.95 14.21
N LEU A 207 0.58 3.71 14.64
CA LEU A 207 -0.77 3.18 14.91
C LEU A 207 -1.39 3.77 16.18
N PHE A 208 -0.56 4.08 17.19
CA PHE A 208 -1.00 4.78 18.39
C PHE A 208 -1.56 6.18 18.06
N ILE A 209 -0.81 6.95 17.27
CA ILE A 209 -1.22 8.29 16.81
C ILE A 209 -2.53 8.17 16.01
N ALA A 210 -2.61 7.23 15.07
CA ALA A 210 -3.81 7.02 14.27
C ALA A 210 -5.04 6.72 15.16
N GLY A 211 -4.89 5.84 16.15
CA GLY A 211 -5.97 5.47 17.06
C GLY A 211 -6.41 6.59 18.00
N VAL A 212 -5.47 7.27 18.68
CA VAL A 212 -5.79 8.34 19.66
C VAL A 212 -6.42 9.55 18.98
N PHE A 213 -5.81 10.05 17.91
CA PHE A 213 -6.31 11.24 17.21
C PHE A 213 -7.55 10.92 16.37
N GLY A 214 -7.63 9.71 15.82
CA GLY A 214 -8.83 9.22 15.16
C GLY A 214 -10.04 9.11 16.10
N LEU A 215 -9.85 8.58 17.31
CA LEU A 215 -10.89 8.52 18.34
C LEU A 215 -11.29 9.94 18.78
N SER A 216 -10.31 10.80 19.00
CA SER A 216 -10.52 12.20 19.43
C SER A 216 -11.27 13.02 18.39
N ALA A 217 -11.07 12.73 17.09
CA ALA A 217 -11.75 13.40 15.98
C ALA A 217 -13.28 13.23 16.05
N GLY A 218 -13.79 12.12 16.58
CA GLY A 218 -15.22 11.91 16.83
C GLY A 218 -15.82 12.87 17.85
N GLY A 219 -15.00 13.39 18.78
CA GLY A 219 -15.41 14.36 19.80
C GLY A 219 -15.40 15.83 19.32
N SER A 220 -14.99 16.09 18.08
CA SER A 220 -14.75 17.45 17.60
C SER A 220 -16.00 18.34 17.64
N PRO A 221 -15.87 19.58 18.19
CA PRO A 221 -16.99 20.52 18.30
C PRO A 221 -17.13 21.45 17.08
N ASN A 222 -16.08 21.59 16.27
CA ASN A 222 -16.06 22.45 15.10
C ASN A 222 -15.13 21.88 14.01
N PHE A 223 -15.23 22.46 12.80
CA PHE A 223 -14.45 22.03 11.64
C PHE A 223 -12.93 22.14 11.85
N VAL A 224 -12.45 23.23 12.47
CA VAL A 224 -11.00 23.45 12.64
C VAL A 224 -10.38 22.36 13.52
N THR A 225 -11.05 22.02 14.62
CA THR A 225 -10.64 20.91 15.49
C THR A 225 -10.67 19.58 14.75
N LEU A 226 -11.74 19.29 14.00
CA LEU A 226 -11.85 18.06 13.21
C LEU A 226 -10.73 17.94 12.19
N ALA A 227 -10.50 18.99 11.39
CA ALA A 227 -9.47 19.01 10.36
C ALA A 227 -8.07 18.87 10.95
N SER A 228 -7.79 19.53 12.09
CA SER A 228 -6.50 19.43 12.79
C SER A 228 -6.26 18.01 13.31
N LEU A 229 -7.28 17.38 13.93
CA LEU A 229 -7.17 16.02 14.45
C LEU A 229 -7.02 14.99 13.31
N ILE A 230 -7.74 15.17 12.20
CA ILE A 230 -7.59 14.32 11.00
C ILE A 230 -6.22 14.49 10.36
N ALA A 231 -5.65 15.69 10.34
CA ALA A 231 -4.30 15.91 9.85
C ALA A 231 -3.28 15.17 10.71
N VAL A 232 -3.36 15.27 12.04
CA VAL A 232 -2.43 14.55 12.95
C VAL A 232 -2.63 13.03 12.87
N MET A 233 -3.87 12.55 12.79
CA MET A 233 -4.16 11.14 12.51
C MET A 233 -3.51 10.69 11.19
N GLY A 234 -3.61 11.51 10.14
CA GLY A 234 -2.97 11.27 8.85
C GLY A 234 -1.45 11.16 8.95
N VAL A 235 -0.81 11.93 9.85
CA VAL A 235 0.64 11.80 10.12
C VAL A 235 0.96 10.40 10.66
N GLY A 236 0.14 9.85 11.55
CA GLY A 236 0.31 8.48 12.04
C GLY A 236 0.15 7.44 10.94
N VAL A 237 -0.96 7.52 10.20
CA VAL A 237 -1.31 6.56 9.14
C VAL A 237 -0.31 6.56 7.99
N GLY A 238 0.18 7.73 7.57
CA GLY A 238 1.14 7.84 6.47
C GLY A 238 2.45 7.05 6.67
N GLY A 239 2.77 6.69 7.92
CA GLY A 239 3.97 5.94 8.27
C GLY A 239 3.82 4.42 8.34
N ASN A 240 2.61 3.84 8.40
CA ASN A 240 2.50 2.40 8.57
C ASN A 240 3.01 1.65 7.33
N LEU A 241 2.59 2.06 6.13
CA LEU A 241 3.02 1.43 4.88
C LEU A 241 4.55 1.28 4.74
N PRO A 242 5.38 2.36 4.84
CA PRO A 242 6.83 2.23 4.69
C PRO A 242 7.44 1.36 5.80
N VAL A 243 6.96 1.47 7.03
CA VAL A 243 7.53 0.78 8.19
C VAL A 243 7.17 -0.70 8.21
N ASP A 244 5.88 -1.03 8.02
CA ASP A 244 5.36 -2.39 8.10
C ASP A 244 5.91 -3.27 6.97
N SER A 245 5.98 -2.73 5.75
CA SER A 245 6.54 -3.45 4.61
C SER A 245 8.04 -3.70 4.77
N ALA A 246 8.77 -2.76 5.36
CA ALA A 246 10.19 -2.87 5.57
C ALA A 246 10.56 -3.91 6.64
N ILE A 247 9.85 -3.92 7.78
CA ILE A 247 10.01 -4.94 8.83
C ILE A 247 9.62 -6.32 8.30
N PHE A 248 8.52 -6.42 7.56
CA PHE A 248 8.03 -7.70 7.06
C PHE A 248 9.06 -8.36 6.13
N LEU A 249 9.60 -7.62 5.17
CA LEU A 249 10.63 -8.14 4.26
C LEU A 249 11.96 -8.48 4.93
N ASP A 250 12.22 -7.94 6.12
CA ASP A 250 13.45 -8.19 6.88
C ASP A 250 13.47 -9.50 7.66
N LEU A 251 12.30 -10.08 7.90
CA LEU A 251 12.16 -11.26 8.74
C LEU A 251 11.47 -12.42 8.03
N VAL A 252 11.01 -12.20 6.79
CA VAL A 252 10.33 -13.20 5.96
C VAL A 252 11.30 -13.81 4.94
N PRO A 253 11.32 -15.15 4.79
CA PRO A 253 12.14 -15.82 3.78
C PRO A 253 11.78 -15.40 2.35
N ALA A 254 12.77 -15.34 1.44
CA ALA A 254 12.57 -14.88 0.06
C ALA A 254 11.54 -15.74 -0.71
N SER A 255 11.47 -17.04 -0.41
CA SER A 255 10.50 -17.97 -1.03
C SER A 255 9.04 -17.60 -0.75
N LYS A 256 8.79 -16.79 0.28
CA LYS A 256 7.48 -16.43 0.80
C LYS A 256 7.18 -14.93 0.70
N GLN A 257 8.01 -14.15 -0.02
CA GLN A 257 7.76 -12.72 -0.24
C GLN A 257 6.44 -12.40 -0.95
N TYR A 258 5.83 -13.36 -1.67
CA TYR A 258 4.48 -13.18 -2.23
C TYR A 258 3.43 -12.82 -1.16
N LEU A 259 3.66 -13.18 0.11
CA LEU A 259 2.80 -12.78 1.23
C LEU A 259 2.71 -11.26 1.41
N LEU A 260 3.72 -10.50 0.96
CA LEU A 260 3.63 -9.04 0.99
C LEU A 260 2.52 -8.52 0.06
N THR A 261 2.32 -9.14 -1.10
CA THR A 261 1.16 -8.82 -1.97
C THR A 261 -0.13 -9.32 -1.35
N PHE A 262 -0.10 -10.51 -0.74
CA PHE A 262 -1.27 -11.02 -0.04
C PHE A 262 -1.68 -10.13 1.14
N MET A 263 -0.77 -9.33 1.70
CA MET A 263 -1.05 -8.33 2.73
C MET A 263 -2.11 -7.30 2.29
N SER A 264 -2.28 -7.09 0.98
CA SER A 264 -3.37 -6.26 0.43
C SER A 264 -4.77 -6.77 0.80
N ILE A 265 -4.91 -8.02 1.28
CA ILE A 265 -6.17 -8.51 1.83
C ILE A 265 -6.60 -7.70 3.05
N PHE A 266 -5.67 -7.29 3.93
CA PHE A 266 -5.99 -6.47 5.09
C PHE A 266 -6.46 -5.07 4.69
N TRP A 267 -5.90 -4.53 3.61
CA TRP A 267 -6.39 -3.28 3.01
C TRP A 267 -7.85 -3.43 2.57
N CYS A 268 -8.17 -4.49 1.83
CA CYS A 268 -9.54 -4.76 1.35
C CYS A 268 -10.51 -5.03 2.52
N LEU A 269 -10.08 -5.76 3.54
CA LEU A 269 -10.85 -6.01 4.76
C LEU A 269 -11.12 -4.72 5.54
N GLY A 270 -10.18 -3.77 5.56
CA GLY A 270 -10.37 -2.45 6.15
C GLY A 270 -11.45 -1.65 5.43
N GLN A 271 -11.39 -1.59 4.09
CA GLN A 271 -12.42 -0.92 3.29
C GLN A 271 -13.81 -1.57 3.50
N LEU A 272 -13.85 -2.91 3.52
CA LEU A 272 -15.07 -3.66 3.75
C LEU A 272 -15.67 -3.38 5.14
N LEU A 273 -14.87 -3.46 6.21
CA LEU A 273 -15.35 -3.23 7.58
C LEU A 273 -15.85 -1.80 7.75
N VAL A 274 -15.11 -0.81 7.24
CA VAL A 274 -15.51 0.59 7.35
C VAL A 274 -16.81 0.85 6.62
N ASN A 275 -16.99 0.36 5.40
CA ASN A 275 -18.25 0.53 4.68
C ASN A 275 -19.41 -0.24 5.31
N LEU A 276 -19.14 -1.43 5.87
CA LEU A 276 -20.13 -2.20 6.62
C LEU A 276 -20.61 -1.46 7.89
N LEU A 277 -19.70 -0.76 8.59
CA LEU A 277 -20.03 0.04 9.76
C LEU A 277 -20.66 1.39 9.38
N ALA A 278 -20.14 2.05 8.35
CA ALA A 278 -20.61 3.36 7.89
C ALA A 278 -22.05 3.28 7.38
N TRP A 279 -22.44 2.20 6.72
CA TRP A 279 -23.78 2.06 6.15
C TRP A 279 -24.90 2.19 7.19
N PRO A 280 -25.02 1.33 8.22
CA PRO A 280 -26.07 1.46 9.22
C PRO A 280 -25.88 2.69 10.13
N LEU A 281 -24.64 3.10 10.42
CA LEU A 281 -24.40 4.24 11.33
C LEU A 281 -24.75 5.57 10.67
N ILE A 282 -24.29 5.80 9.43
CA ILE A 282 -24.52 7.08 8.77
C ILE A 282 -25.94 7.13 8.20
N ALA A 283 -26.46 6.05 7.61
CA ALA A 283 -27.80 6.07 7.04
C ALA A 283 -28.92 6.23 8.09
N ASN A 284 -28.74 5.71 9.31
CA ASN A 284 -29.78 5.78 10.35
C ASN A 284 -29.58 6.91 11.36
N PHE A 285 -28.35 7.37 11.60
CA PHE A 285 -28.03 8.38 12.63
C PHE A 285 -27.47 9.69 12.07
N SER A 286 -27.80 10.02 10.81
CA SER A 286 -27.45 11.30 10.18
C SER A 286 -28.67 11.95 9.52
N CYS A 287 -28.63 13.27 9.40
CA CYS A 287 -29.69 14.02 8.74
C CYS A 287 -29.76 13.70 7.23
N SER A 288 -30.96 13.69 6.67
CA SER A 288 -31.14 13.68 5.22
C SER A 288 -30.79 15.05 4.63
N PHE A 289 -30.37 15.08 3.37
CA PHE A 289 -29.91 16.27 2.62
C PHE A 289 -30.92 17.44 2.54
N SER A 290 -32.15 17.26 3.04
CA SER A 290 -33.28 18.19 2.87
C SER A 290 -33.83 18.81 4.15
N THR A 291 -33.32 18.45 5.34
CA THR A 291 -33.81 19.04 6.61
C THR A 291 -33.08 20.33 6.95
N ALA A 292 -33.81 21.44 6.96
CA ALA A 292 -33.32 22.73 7.44
C ALA A 292 -32.99 22.63 8.94
N GLY A 293 -31.70 22.76 9.28
CA GLY A 293 -31.22 22.68 10.66
C GLY A 293 -30.85 21.26 11.09
N CYS A 294 -29.71 20.75 10.63
CA CYS A 294 -29.16 19.50 11.15
C CYS A 294 -28.45 19.78 12.48
N GLU A 295 -29.17 19.60 13.59
CA GLU A 295 -28.59 19.70 14.92
C GLU A 295 -27.67 18.51 15.23
N ARG A 296 -26.63 18.76 16.02
CA ARG A 296 -25.65 17.74 16.45
C ARG A 296 -26.29 16.46 16.99
N ARG A 297 -27.40 16.58 17.73
CA ARG A 297 -28.12 15.44 18.32
C ARG A 297 -28.61 14.44 17.27
N ASN A 298 -28.98 14.94 16.09
CA ASN A 298 -29.53 14.15 14.99
C ASN A 298 -28.45 13.74 13.96
N ASN A 299 -27.18 14.09 14.20
CA ASN A 299 -26.04 13.83 13.32
C ASN A 299 -24.87 13.15 14.03
N MET A 300 -25.17 12.09 14.78
CA MET A 300 -24.18 11.37 15.58
C MET A 300 -23.51 10.23 14.81
N GLY A 301 -24.04 9.83 13.64
CA GLY A 301 -23.54 8.67 12.87
C GLY A 301 -22.05 8.72 12.53
N TRP A 302 -21.57 9.87 12.04
CA TRP A 302 -20.14 10.03 11.71
C TRP A 302 -19.23 10.03 12.94
N ARG A 303 -19.73 10.47 14.10
CA ARG A 303 -18.99 10.45 15.37
C ARG A 303 -18.89 9.03 15.91
N TYR A 304 -19.99 8.27 15.90
CA TYR A 304 -19.98 6.86 16.28
C TYR A 304 -19.02 6.05 15.40
N LEU A 305 -19.00 6.32 14.10
CA LEU A 305 -18.06 5.68 13.17
C LEU A 305 -16.60 5.98 13.57
N LEU A 306 -16.26 7.24 13.85
CA LEU A 306 -14.92 7.63 14.30
C LEU A 306 -14.56 7.01 15.65
N PHE A 307 -15.48 6.97 16.61
CA PHE A 307 -15.24 6.35 17.92
C PHE A 307 -14.98 4.86 17.82
N LEU A 308 -15.78 4.14 17.03
CA LEU A 308 -15.60 2.70 16.84
C LEU A 308 -14.29 2.38 16.12
N LEU A 309 -13.95 3.12 15.05
CA LEU A 309 -12.73 2.87 14.28
C LEU A 309 -11.46 3.34 15.01
N GLY A 310 -11.54 4.46 15.75
CA GLY A 310 -10.49 4.90 16.66
C GLY A 310 -10.23 3.88 17.77
N GLY A 311 -11.29 3.40 18.42
CA GLY A 311 -11.21 2.34 19.43
C GLY A 311 -10.64 1.04 18.89
N LEU A 312 -11.10 0.59 17.72
CA LEU A 312 -10.56 -0.59 17.03
C LEU A 312 -9.06 -0.42 16.72
N THR A 313 -8.65 0.76 16.26
CA THR A 313 -7.23 1.06 15.98
C THR A 313 -6.39 1.02 17.25
N LEU A 314 -6.91 1.50 18.38
CA LEU A 314 -6.24 1.39 19.69
C LEU A 314 -6.15 -0.06 20.19
N ILE A 315 -7.16 -0.88 19.95
CA ILE A 315 -7.12 -2.32 20.25
C ILE A 315 -6.03 -3.00 19.40
N MET A 316 -5.98 -2.69 18.10
CA MET A 316 -4.91 -3.19 17.22
C MET A 316 -3.53 -2.75 17.70
N TRP A 317 -3.36 -1.48 18.10
CA TRP A 317 -2.12 -1.00 18.71
C TRP A 317 -1.77 -1.75 20.01
N GLY A 318 -2.75 -1.95 20.90
CA GLY A 318 -2.57 -2.73 22.12
C GLY A 318 -2.14 -4.17 21.82
N ALA A 319 -2.74 -4.79 20.79
CA ALA A 319 -2.31 -6.10 20.30
C ALA A 319 -0.87 -6.08 19.77
N ARG A 320 -0.47 -5.05 19.01
CA ARG A 320 0.93 -4.87 18.55
C ARG A 320 1.92 -4.77 19.69
N PHE A 321 1.57 -4.05 20.76
CA PHE A 321 2.50 -3.76 21.85
C PHE A 321 2.55 -4.85 22.93
N PHE A 322 1.40 -5.41 23.31
CA PHE A 322 1.29 -6.35 24.44
C PHE A 322 1.30 -7.82 24.02
N LEU A 323 0.73 -8.17 22.85
CA LEU A 323 0.62 -9.57 22.43
C LEU A 323 1.81 -10.06 21.60
N PHE A 324 2.55 -9.14 20.95
CA PHE A 324 3.65 -9.49 20.07
C PHE A 324 4.90 -8.64 20.34
N LYS A 325 5.97 -9.26 20.85
CA LYS A 325 7.24 -8.57 21.07
C LYS A 325 8.03 -8.50 19.76
N LEU A 326 7.81 -7.45 19.00
CA LEU A 326 8.57 -7.18 17.77
C LEU A 326 10.07 -7.00 18.10
N VAL A 327 10.91 -7.77 17.41
CA VAL A 327 12.36 -7.59 17.38
C VAL A 327 12.75 -6.49 16.39
N GLU A 328 13.86 -5.81 16.63
CA GLU A 328 14.37 -4.82 15.67
C GLU A 328 14.86 -5.50 14.38
N SER A 329 14.84 -4.78 13.26
CA SER A 329 15.30 -5.34 11.98
C SER A 329 16.79 -5.73 12.03
N PRO A 330 17.16 -6.99 11.72
CA PRO A 330 18.56 -7.41 11.67
C PRO A 330 19.36 -6.67 10.58
N ARG A 331 18.72 -6.33 9.45
CA ARG A 331 19.37 -5.58 8.36
C ARG A 331 19.67 -4.14 8.77
N TYR A 332 18.75 -3.51 9.50
CA TYR A 332 18.97 -2.20 10.09
C TYR A 332 20.14 -2.22 11.11
N LEU A 333 20.24 -3.26 11.94
CA LEU A 333 21.34 -3.40 12.91
C LEU A 333 22.70 -3.56 12.23
N ILE A 334 22.78 -4.38 11.17
CA ILE A 334 24.00 -4.53 10.35
C ILE A 334 24.36 -3.22 9.66
N GLY A 335 23.37 -2.47 9.14
CA GLY A 335 23.58 -1.14 8.56
C GLY A 335 24.15 -0.12 9.54
N LYS A 336 23.95 -0.32 10.85
CA LYS A 336 24.57 0.47 11.94
C LYS A 336 25.87 -0.12 12.49
N GLY A 337 26.37 -1.21 11.92
CA GLY A 337 27.57 -1.92 12.40
C GLY A 337 27.37 -2.71 13.70
N LYS A 338 26.12 -2.94 14.13
CA LYS A 338 25.78 -3.67 15.36
C LYS A 338 25.61 -5.16 15.07
N ASP A 339 26.66 -5.81 14.59
CA ASP A 339 26.61 -7.21 14.14
C ASP A 339 26.19 -8.17 15.26
N ALA A 340 26.69 -7.98 16.48
CA ALA A 340 26.34 -8.83 17.63
C ALA A 340 24.84 -8.77 17.98
N GLU A 341 24.23 -7.58 17.92
CA GLU A 341 22.79 -7.42 18.15
C GLU A 341 21.98 -8.07 17.02
N ALA A 342 22.44 -7.98 15.77
CA ALA A 342 21.78 -8.61 14.63
C ALA A 342 21.75 -10.14 14.75
N VAL A 343 22.86 -10.75 15.16
CA VAL A 343 22.95 -12.20 15.42
C VAL A 343 22.03 -12.59 16.58
N ALA A 344 22.02 -11.82 17.68
CA ALA A 344 21.14 -12.07 18.81
C ALA A 344 19.65 -12.04 18.42
N VAL A 345 19.25 -11.12 17.55
CA VAL A 345 17.87 -11.05 17.03
C VAL A 345 17.53 -12.32 16.24
N ILE A 346 18.41 -12.78 15.36
CA ILE A 346 18.19 -13.99 14.55
C ILE A 346 18.04 -15.22 15.45
N HIS A 347 18.88 -15.37 16.47
CA HIS A 347 18.73 -16.45 17.47
C HIS A 347 17.44 -16.34 18.26
N GLN A 348 17.00 -15.12 18.61
CA GLN A 348 15.72 -14.90 19.28
C GLN A 348 14.53 -15.32 18.40
N VAL A 349 14.56 -15.00 17.11
CA VAL A 349 13.51 -15.40 16.14
C VAL A 349 13.52 -16.92 15.93
N ALA A 350 14.70 -17.53 15.82
CA ALA A 350 14.85 -18.98 15.72
C ALA A 350 14.25 -19.68 16.96
N ALA A 351 14.63 -19.21 18.17
CA ALA A 351 14.10 -19.75 19.43
C ALA A 351 12.57 -19.61 19.53
N TYR A 352 12.01 -18.48 19.08
CA TYR A 352 10.55 -18.28 19.05
C TYR A 352 9.85 -19.28 18.12
N ASN A 353 10.51 -19.64 17.02
CA ASN A 353 10.02 -20.62 16.06
C ASN A 353 10.29 -22.08 16.46
N GLY A 354 11.03 -22.31 17.54
CA GLY A 354 11.46 -23.65 17.95
C GLY A 354 12.56 -24.23 17.08
N THR A 355 13.32 -23.39 16.36
CA THR A 355 14.47 -23.78 15.54
C THR A 355 15.76 -23.16 16.08
N THR A 356 16.91 -23.59 15.56
CA THR A 356 18.22 -23.00 15.87
C THR A 356 18.83 -22.42 14.60
N SER A 357 19.63 -21.37 14.73
CA SER A 357 20.39 -20.79 13.62
C SER A 357 21.87 -21.11 13.79
N THR A 358 22.58 -21.33 12.68
CA THR A 358 24.04 -21.53 12.67
C THR A 358 24.83 -20.22 12.66
N LEU A 359 24.14 -19.08 12.57
CA LEU A 359 24.75 -17.77 12.41
C LEU A 359 25.57 -17.35 13.64
N THR A 360 26.84 -17.03 13.45
CA THR A 360 27.71 -16.51 14.51
C THR A 360 28.18 -15.08 14.26
N VAL A 361 28.64 -14.39 15.31
CA VAL A 361 29.13 -13.00 15.22
C VAL A 361 30.43 -12.96 14.41
N GLU A 362 31.26 -13.99 14.49
CA GLU A 362 32.50 -14.15 13.74
C GLU A 362 32.24 -14.20 12.23
N GLN A 363 31.16 -14.85 11.80
CA GLN A 363 30.77 -14.90 10.38
C GLN A 363 30.42 -13.52 9.81
N LEU A 364 29.78 -12.65 10.59
CA LEU A 364 29.48 -11.28 10.13
C LEU A 364 30.68 -10.35 10.23
N THR A 365 31.46 -10.46 11.31
CA THR A 365 32.62 -9.58 11.54
C THR A 365 33.79 -9.90 10.60
N SER A 366 33.99 -11.17 10.24
CA SER A 366 35.02 -11.59 9.27
C SER A 366 34.87 -10.93 7.90
N ILE A 367 33.64 -10.62 7.48
CA ILE A 367 33.34 -9.90 6.22
C ILE A 367 33.80 -8.43 6.30
N GLY A 368 33.76 -7.82 7.48
CA GLY A 368 34.22 -6.45 7.71
C GLY A 368 35.73 -6.30 7.90
N THR A 369 36.46 -7.40 8.14
CA THR A 369 37.92 -7.39 8.37
C THR A 369 38.77 -7.62 7.12
N PHE A 370 38.18 -7.81 5.94
CA PHE A 370 38.97 -7.82 4.70
C PHE A 370 39.50 -6.40 4.44
N PRO A 371 40.83 -6.19 4.45
CA PRO A 371 41.38 -4.87 4.20
C PRO A 371 41.11 -4.50 2.76
N GLN A 372 40.31 -3.47 2.54
CA GLN A 372 40.37 -2.71 1.31
C GLN A 372 41.76 -2.06 1.29
N LYS A 373 42.53 -2.31 0.23
CA LYS A 373 43.91 -1.82 0.05
C LYS A 373 43.95 -0.31 -0.29
N TYR A 374 43.06 0.48 0.29
CA TYR A 374 42.94 1.92 0.14
C TYR A 374 42.65 2.52 1.53
N ASP A 375 43.38 3.56 1.88
CA ASP A 375 43.43 4.29 3.17
C ASP A 375 44.35 3.72 4.24
N SER A 376 45.65 3.74 3.93
CA SER A 376 46.73 3.75 4.93
C SER A 376 47.25 5.16 5.24
N ASP A 377 46.39 6.19 5.27
CA ASP A 377 46.82 7.57 5.63
C ASP A 377 45.91 8.29 6.66
N ALA A 378 44.80 7.69 7.09
CA ALA A 378 43.84 8.35 7.99
C ALA A 378 43.96 7.95 9.47
N ALA A 379 45.08 7.33 9.88
CA ALA A 379 45.30 6.93 11.26
C ALA A 379 46.30 7.87 11.95
N MET A 380 45.95 9.14 12.16
CA MET A 380 46.57 10.04 13.16
C MET A 380 45.72 11.30 13.39
N VAL A 381 44.55 11.18 14.03
CA VAL A 381 44.05 12.25 14.93
C VAL A 381 43.22 11.60 16.05
N GLY A 382 43.87 11.36 17.18
CA GLY A 382 43.18 11.11 18.44
C GLY A 382 42.56 12.42 18.96
N GLY A 383 41.33 12.35 19.43
CA GLY A 383 40.65 13.50 20.03
C GLY A 383 39.30 13.13 20.62
N GLN A 384 39.29 12.77 21.91
CA GLN A 384 38.10 12.70 22.74
C GLN A 384 37.34 14.03 22.65
N GLN A 385 36.12 14.05 22.10
CA GLN A 385 35.24 15.20 22.22
C GLN A 385 33.83 14.81 22.67
N LYS A 386 33.51 15.34 23.85
CA LYS A 386 32.31 15.14 24.66
C LYS A 386 31.02 15.35 23.89
N ARG A 387 30.06 14.47 24.20
CA ARG A 387 28.63 14.52 23.83
C ARG A 387 28.05 15.93 23.97
N ARG A 388 27.75 16.58 22.84
CA ARG A 388 26.84 17.72 22.76
C ARG A 388 25.75 17.39 21.74
N TRP A 389 24.52 17.26 22.25
CA TRP A 389 23.32 16.81 21.58
C TRP A 389 22.70 18.03 20.90
N SER A 390 23.01 18.18 19.61
CA SER A 390 22.48 19.25 18.76
C SER A 390 21.61 18.64 17.65
N LEU A 391 20.40 19.16 17.50
CA LEU A 391 19.36 18.72 16.57
C LEU A 391 19.72 18.83 15.07
N SER A 392 20.89 19.35 14.68
CA SER A 392 21.24 19.49 13.26
C SER A 392 21.85 18.24 12.62
N ARG A 393 22.27 17.24 13.41
CA ARG A 393 22.95 16.05 12.86
C ARG A 393 22.00 15.08 12.14
N THR A 394 20.70 15.13 12.38
CA THR A 394 19.71 14.27 11.70
C THR A 394 19.53 14.65 10.23
N SER A 395 19.76 15.91 9.85
CA SER A 395 19.64 16.37 8.46
C SER A 395 20.70 15.75 7.54
N ASP A 396 21.93 15.60 8.04
CA ASP A 396 23.04 15.02 7.27
C ASP A 396 22.77 13.54 6.98
N TYR A 397 22.32 12.79 7.99
CA TYR A 397 21.88 11.39 7.80
C TYR A 397 20.65 11.27 6.88
N THR A 398 19.71 12.21 6.95
CA THR A 398 18.52 12.22 6.08
C THR A 398 18.90 12.37 4.60
N LEU A 399 19.81 13.30 4.30
CA LEU A 399 20.28 13.52 2.93
C LEU A 399 21.14 12.36 2.43
N GLU A 400 21.87 11.67 3.31
CA GLU A 400 22.66 10.49 2.96
C GLU A 400 21.77 9.34 2.45
N HIS A 401 20.68 9.02 3.16
CA HIS A 401 19.73 7.98 2.75
C HIS A 401 19.05 8.31 1.42
N VAL A 402 18.64 9.57 1.21
CA VAL A 402 18.06 9.99 -0.08
C VAL A 402 19.11 9.94 -1.19
N LYS A 403 20.34 10.39 -0.93
CA LYS A 403 21.44 10.38 -1.92
C LYS A 403 21.84 8.96 -2.31
N SER A 404 21.83 8.02 -1.36
CA SER A 404 22.10 6.59 -1.60
C SER A 404 21.17 6.00 -2.68
N LEU A 405 19.89 6.38 -2.67
CA LEU A 405 18.91 5.95 -3.68
C LEU A 405 19.20 6.46 -5.10
N PHE A 406 20.04 7.49 -5.25
CA PHE A 406 20.42 8.05 -6.54
C PHE A 406 21.92 7.87 -6.87
N GLN A 407 22.64 7.06 -6.08
CA GLN A 407 24.09 6.92 -6.23
C GLN A 407 24.49 6.16 -7.51
N THR A 408 23.79 5.06 -7.81
CA THR A 408 24.07 4.22 -8.98
C THR A 408 23.03 4.43 -10.07
N LYS A 409 23.45 4.53 -11.34
CA LYS A 409 22.54 4.77 -12.49
C LYS A 409 21.32 3.83 -12.52
N LYS A 410 21.51 2.55 -12.18
CA LYS A 410 20.44 1.52 -12.19
C LYS A 410 19.44 1.68 -11.03
N ILE A 411 19.89 2.03 -9.81
CA ILE A 411 18.99 2.33 -8.67
C ILE A 411 18.29 3.67 -8.88
N ALA A 412 19.03 4.70 -9.33
CA ALA A 412 18.46 6.01 -9.63
C ALA A 412 17.32 5.89 -10.66
N TYR A 413 17.56 5.15 -11.75
CA TYR A 413 16.54 4.88 -12.77
C TYR A 413 15.31 4.15 -12.20
N SER A 414 15.51 3.14 -11.37
CA SER A 414 14.42 2.39 -10.72
C SER A 414 13.62 3.27 -9.76
N THR A 415 14.30 4.08 -8.95
CA THR A 415 13.71 5.00 -7.98
C THR A 415 12.90 6.08 -8.69
N SER A 416 13.46 6.72 -9.72
CA SER A 416 12.75 7.70 -10.54
C SER A 416 11.52 7.12 -11.24
N LEU A 417 11.61 5.88 -11.77
CA LEU A 417 10.46 5.20 -12.36
C LEU A 417 9.37 4.91 -11.32
N LEU A 418 9.71 4.40 -10.14
CA LEU A 418 8.72 4.15 -9.09
C LEU A 418 8.05 5.44 -8.60
N ILE A 419 8.82 6.51 -8.39
CA ILE A 419 8.29 7.83 -8.05
C ILE A 419 7.33 8.32 -9.14
N SER A 420 7.68 8.12 -10.42
CA SER A 420 6.84 8.50 -11.55
C SER A 420 5.56 7.67 -11.62
N ILE A 421 5.62 6.35 -11.44
CA ILE A 421 4.45 5.46 -11.43
C ILE A 421 3.48 5.88 -10.33
N TRP A 422 3.98 6.06 -9.10
CA TRP A 422 3.18 6.51 -7.96
C TRP A 422 2.60 7.92 -8.16
N GLY A 423 3.40 8.86 -8.66
CA GLY A 423 2.96 10.21 -8.97
C GLY A 423 1.86 10.25 -10.05
N VAL A 424 2.06 9.53 -11.16
CA VAL A 424 1.10 9.44 -12.26
C VAL A 424 -0.21 8.79 -11.81
N ILE A 425 -0.15 7.69 -11.05
CA ILE A 425 -1.35 7.03 -10.51
C ILE A 425 -2.07 7.96 -9.52
N GLY A 426 -1.34 8.69 -8.68
CA GLY A 426 -1.91 9.68 -7.76
C GLY A 426 -2.64 10.81 -8.50
N LEU A 427 -2.01 11.38 -9.53
CA LEU A 427 -2.60 12.39 -10.41
C LEU A 427 -3.85 11.85 -11.12
N ALA A 428 -3.75 10.66 -11.73
CA ALA A 428 -4.84 10.06 -12.48
C ALA A 428 -6.05 9.77 -11.58
N SER A 429 -5.82 9.18 -10.41
CA SER A 429 -6.89 8.83 -9.47
C SER A 429 -7.62 10.07 -8.97
N THR A 430 -6.89 11.15 -8.67
CA THR A 430 -7.48 12.41 -8.19
C THR A 430 -8.22 13.17 -9.30
N LEU A 431 -7.66 13.23 -10.51
CA LEU A 431 -8.35 13.77 -11.68
C LEU A 431 -9.66 13.03 -11.94
N TYR A 432 -9.63 11.69 -11.93
CA TYR A 432 -10.83 10.89 -12.15
C TYR A 432 -11.91 11.21 -11.11
N ASN A 433 -11.59 11.14 -9.81
CA ASN A 433 -12.56 11.37 -8.74
C ASN A 433 -13.12 12.79 -8.74
N ASN A 434 -12.33 13.80 -9.08
CA ASN A 434 -12.77 15.20 -9.06
C ASN A 434 -13.70 15.56 -10.23
N PHE A 435 -13.45 15.01 -11.43
CA PHE A 435 -14.17 15.40 -12.65
C PHE A 435 -15.30 14.45 -13.04
N LEU A 436 -15.31 13.22 -12.51
CA LEU A 436 -16.35 12.24 -12.82
C LEU A 436 -17.78 12.74 -12.51
N PRO A 437 -18.06 13.41 -11.36
CA PRO A 437 -19.40 13.94 -11.10
C PRO A 437 -19.85 14.99 -12.12
N PHE A 438 -18.94 15.87 -12.55
CA PHE A 438 -19.21 16.89 -13.57
C PHE A 438 -19.54 16.27 -14.93
N LEU A 439 -18.82 15.22 -15.31
CA LEU A 439 -19.07 14.49 -16.55
C LEU A 439 -20.47 13.85 -16.58
N PHE A 440 -20.94 13.31 -15.45
CA PHE A 440 -22.29 12.76 -15.38
C PHE A 440 -23.36 13.84 -15.38
N ALA A 441 -23.10 14.96 -14.70
CA ALA A 441 -24.00 16.11 -14.69
C ALA A 441 -24.18 16.72 -16.09
N SER A 442 -23.09 16.92 -16.85
CA SER A 442 -23.14 17.46 -18.22
C SER A 442 -23.84 16.54 -19.21
N ARG A 443 -23.82 15.22 -18.98
CA ARG A 443 -24.52 14.21 -19.78
C ARG A 443 -25.97 13.99 -19.37
N GLY A 444 -26.49 14.78 -18.42
CA GLY A 444 -27.88 14.70 -17.96
C GLY A 444 -28.23 13.43 -17.18
N ALA A 445 -27.23 12.69 -16.68
CA ALA A 445 -27.47 11.46 -15.94
C ALA A 445 -28.10 11.79 -14.57
N ARG A 446 -29.38 11.44 -14.38
CA ARG A 446 -30.07 11.53 -13.10
C ARG A 446 -30.09 10.15 -12.45
N PHE A 447 -29.19 9.92 -11.50
CA PHE A 447 -29.09 8.62 -10.84
C PHE A 447 -30.24 8.33 -9.87
N GLY A 448 -31.14 9.28 -9.57
CA GLY A 448 -32.34 9.05 -8.75
C GLY A 448 -32.08 8.68 -7.28
N ASP A 449 -30.83 8.43 -6.91
CA ASP A 449 -30.40 7.80 -5.68
C ASP A 449 -29.84 8.83 -4.67
N SER A 450 -30.59 9.88 -4.35
CA SER A 450 -30.18 10.87 -3.34
C SER A 450 -30.27 10.36 -1.89
N SER A 451 -30.64 9.10 -1.69
CA SER A 451 -30.72 8.49 -0.36
C SER A 451 -29.35 8.07 0.13
N LEU A 452 -28.99 8.48 1.35
CA LEU A 452 -27.78 8.01 2.06
C LEU A 452 -27.71 6.48 2.06
N ASN A 453 -28.85 5.81 2.23
CA ASN A 453 -28.92 4.36 2.24
C ASN A 453 -28.37 3.74 0.95
N ILE A 454 -28.73 4.29 -0.21
CA ILE A 454 -28.27 3.77 -1.51
C ILE A 454 -26.78 4.04 -1.70
N THR A 455 -26.30 5.23 -1.33
CA THR A 455 -24.89 5.60 -1.43
C THR A 455 -24.00 4.64 -0.63
N TYR A 456 -24.28 4.44 0.66
CA TYR A 456 -23.45 3.56 1.50
C TYR A 456 -23.66 2.07 1.21
N ARG A 457 -24.85 1.65 0.79
CA ARG A 457 -25.07 0.30 0.24
C ARG A 457 -24.15 0.05 -0.95
N ASN A 458 -24.08 1.00 -1.88
CA ASN A 458 -23.26 0.86 -3.08
C ASN A 458 -21.76 0.82 -2.73
N THR A 459 -21.28 1.65 -1.80
CA THR A 459 -19.86 1.58 -1.37
C THR A 459 -19.54 0.28 -0.63
N PHE A 460 -20.49 -0.27 0.13
CA PHE A 460 -20.37 -1.60 0.73
C PHE A 460 -20.25 -2.70 -0.33
N ILE A 461 -21.14 -2.74 -1.32
CA ILE A 461 -21.10 -3.70 -2.43
C ILE A 461 -19.75 -3.62 -3.16
N ILE A 462 -19.29 -2.41 -3.46
CA ILE A 462 -17.99 -2.17 -4.11
C ILE A 462 -16.84 -2.75 -3.28
N SER A 463 -16.88 -2.61 -1.95
CA SER A 463 -15.83 -3.10 -1.05
C SER A 463 -15.79 -4.62 -0.93
N VAL A 464 -16.95 -5.30 -1.04
CA VAL A 464 -17.02 -6.78 -1.06
C VAL A 464 -16.23 -7.33 -2.25
N VAL A 465 -16.35 -6.69 -3.41
CA VAL A 465 -15.63 -7.07 -4.65
C VAL A 465 -14.11 -6.85 -4.52
N GLY A 466 -13.67 -5.98 -3.61
CA GLY A 466 -12.25 -5.78 -3.33
C GLY A 466 -11.57 -7.01 -2.71
N VAL A 467 -12.26 -7.82 -1.91
CA VAL A 467 -11.62 -8.94 -1.18
C VAL A 467 -11.05 -10.02 -2.11
N PRO A 468 -11.80 -10.52 -3.13
CA PRO A 468 -11.24 -11.45 -4.11
C PRO A 468 -10.03 -10.92 -4.89
N ALA A 469 -9.90 -9.59 -5.03
CA ALA A 469 -8.79 -8.97 -5.76
C ALA A 469 -7.43 -9.28 -5.14
N ALA A 470 -7.32 -9.36 -3.81
CA ALA A 470 -6.06 -9.68 -3.13
C ALA A 470 -5.55 -11.10 -3.43
N PHE A 471 -6.47 -12.07 -3.51
CA PHE A 471 -6.15 -13.45 -3.92
C PHE A 471 -5.71 -13.48 -5.38
N PHE A 472 -6.43 -12.78 -6.26
CA PHE A 472 -6.09 -12.69 -7.66
C PHE A 472 -4.74 -12.01 -7.90
N ALA A 473 -4.43 -10.92 -7.17
CA ALA A 473 -3.12 -10.25 -7.24
C ALA A 473 -1.98 -11.17 -6.84
N THR A 474 -2.16 -11.91 -5.75
CA THR A 474 -1.16 -12.85 -5.24
C THR A 474 -0.95 -14.02 -6.21
N TRP A 475 -2.02 -14.52 -6.83
CA TRP A 475 -1.95 -15.54 -7.87
C TRP A 475 -1.25 -15.02 -9.13
N LEU A 476 -1.63 -13.83 -9.61
CA LEU A 476 -1.12 -13.22 -10.83
C LEU A 476 0.39 -13.02 -10.78
N VAL A 477 0.93 -12.59 -9.64
CA VAL A 477 2.38 -12.38 -9.52
C VAL A 477 3.18 -13.68 -9.42
N GLN A 478 2.54 -14.77 -8.97
CA GLN A 478 3.16 -16.10 -8.95
C GLN A 478 3.18 -16.77 -10.34
N MET A 479 2.59 -16.16 -11.37
CA MET A 479 2.61 -16.71 -12.75
C MET A 479 3.98 -16.50 -13.43
N PRO A 480 4.65 -17.57 -13.89
CA PRO A 480 6.06 -17.53 -14.32
C PRO A 480 6.36 -16.55 -15.45
N TYR A 481 5.43 -16.35 -16.38
CA TYR A 481 5.61 -15.46 -17.53
C TYR A 481 5.22 -14.00 -17.28
N VAL A 482 4.46 -13.73 -16.21
CA VAL A 482 3.89 -12.40 -15.94
C VAL A 482 4.74 -11.64 -14.92
N GLY A 483 5.26 -12.33 -13.89
CA GLY A 483 6.06 -11.71 -12.84
C GLY A 483 5.34 -10.58 -12.10
N ARG A 484 6.09 -9.74 -11.37
CA ARG A 484 5.56 -8.55 -10.69
C ARG A 484 5.28 -7.43 -11.69
N ARG A 485 6.17 -7.20 -12.65
CA ARG A 485 6.05 -6.09 -13.61
C ARG A 485 4.88 -6.27 -14.58
N GLY A 486 4.75 -7.46 -15.16
CA GLY A 486 3.64 -7.77 -16.06
C GLY A 486 2.30 -7.77 -15.33
N ALA A 487 2.26 -8.20 -14.06
CA ALA A 487 1.04 -8.16 -13.25
C ALA A 487 0.58 -6.72 -13.00
N LEU A 488 1.52 -5.81 -12.72
CA LEU A 488 1.24 -4.39 -12.56
C LEU A 488 0.78 -3.76 -13.89
N ALA A 489 1.43 -4.07 -15.01
CA ALA A 489 1.04 -3.57 -16.32
C ALA A 489 -0.37 -4.04 -16.73
N PHE A 490 -0.66 -5.33 -16.58
CA PHE A 490 -1.96 -5.92 -16.89
C PHE A 490 -3.08 -5.32 -16.04
N SER A 491 -2.88 -5.26 -14.72
CA SER A 491 -3.88 -4.71 -13.79
C SER A 491 -4.09 -3.21 -13.99
N SER A 492 -3.05 -2.44 -14.32
CA SER A 492 -3.18 -1.02 -14.67
C SER A 492 -3.96 -0.81 -15.97
N ALA A 493 -3.68 -1.62 -17.00
CA ALA A 493 -4.42 -1.58 -18.27
C ALA A 493 -5.90 -1.90 -18.05
N LEU A 494 -6.20 -2.94 -17.26
CA LEU A 494 -7.56 -3.31 -16.90
C LEU A 494 -8.27 -2.22 -16.08
N THR A 495 -7.56 -1.58 -15.15
CA THR A 495 -8.06 -0.46 -14.35
C THR A 495 -8.44 0.71 -15.26
N GLY A 496 -7.56 1.11 -16.17
CA GLY A 496 -7.83 2.16 -17.16
C GLY A 496 -9.03 1.83 -18.07
N ALA A 497 -9.17 0.57 -18.51
CA ALA A 497 -10.32 0.13 -19.30
C ALA A 497 -11.65 0.26 -18.54
N PHE A 498 -11.69 -0.15 -17.26
CA PHE A 498 -12.90 0.03 -16.43
C PHE A 498 -13.19 1.49 -16.10
N LEU A 499 -12.17 2.34 -15.95
CA LEU A 499 -12.37 3.79 -15.83
C LEU A 499 -13.05 4.36 -17.09
N PHE A 500 -12.59 3.99 -18.28
CA PHE A 500 -13.24 4.39 -19.52
C PHE A 500 -14.67 3.84 -19.63
N ALA A 501 -14.89 2.58 -19.25
CA ALA A 501 -16.21 1.97 -19.23
C ALA A 501 -17.17 2.72 -18.29
N THR A 502 -16.69 3.18 -17.13
CA THR A 502 -17.50 3.95 -16.17
C THR A 502 -18.06 5.24 -16.79
N THR A 503 -17.35 5.87 -17.72
CA THR A 503 -17.85 7.07 -18.42
C THR A 503 -19.10 6.80 -19.26
N THR A 504 -19.32 5.55 -19.68
CA THR A 504 -20.48 5.14 -20.47
C THR A 504 -21.75 4.95 -19.63
N ALA A 505 -21.63 4.93 -18.31
CA ALA A 505 -22.76 4.72 -17.41
C ALA A 505 -23.86 5.80 -17.62
N ARG A 506 -25.10 5.34 -17.69
CA ARG A 506 -26.31 6.18 -17.77
C ARG A 506 -27.33 5.87 -16.68
N THR A 507 -27.19 4.73 -16.00
CA THR A 507 -28.05 4.29 -14.90
C THR A 507 -27.20 3.99 -13.67
N SER A 508 -27.82 4.05 -12.49
CA SER A 508 -27.12 3.80 -11.21
C SER A 508 -26.56 2.37 -11.13
N ASN A 509 -27.32 1.38 -11.57
CA ASN A 509 -26.88 -0.01 -11.60
C ASN A 509 -25.71 -0.24 -12.56
N ALA A 510 -25.71 0.41 -13.73
CA ALA A 510 -24.58 0.34 -14.65
C ALA A 510 -23.32 1.00 -14.05
N LEU A 511 -23.49 2.15 -13.40
CA LEU A 511 -22.40 2.83 -12.68
C LEU A 511 -21.83 1.96 -11.56
N LEU A 512 -22.70 1.29 -10.79
CA LEU A 512 -22.28 0.36 -9.75
C LEU A 512 -21.49 -0.82 -10.34
N GLY A 513 -21.98 -1.44 -11.42
CA GLY A 513 -21.30 -2.53 -12.10
C GLY A 513 -19.89 -2.15 -12.58
N TRP A 514 -19.75 -0.99 -13.22
CA TRP A 514 -18.44 -0.49 -13.66
C TRP A 514 -17.51 -0.15 -12.50
N ASN A 515 -18.03 0.44 -11.42
CA ASN A 515 -17.24 0.70 -10.22
C ASN A 515 -16.77 -0.58 -9.51
N CYS A 516 -17.55 -1.66 -9.54
CA CYS A 516 -17.12 -2.97 -9.05
C CYS A 516 -15.94 -3.51 -9.88
N GLY A 517 -16.03 -3.44 -11.21
CA GLY A 517 -14.93 -3.85 -12.10
C GLY A 517 -13.67 -3.01 -11.91
N TYR A 518 -13.84 -1.68 -11.82
CA TYR A 518 -12.75 -0.75 -11.50
C TYR A 518 -12.10 -1.09 -10.16
N THR A 519 -12.89 -1.28 -9.11
CA THR A 519 -12.37 -1.54 -7.75
C THR A 519 -11.63 -2.86 -7.67
N PHE A 520 -12.14 -3.90 -8.34
CA PHE A 520 -11.43 -5.17 -8.46
C PHE A 520 -10.06 -4.96 -9.12
N ALA A 521 -10.03 -4.36 -10.31
CA ALA A 521 -8.80 -4.14 -11.07
C ALA A 521 -7.81 -3.23 -10.34
N SER A 522 -8.29 -2.15 -9.72
CA SER A 522 -7.45 -1.19 -9.00
C SER A 522 -6.86 -1.81 -7.73
N ASN A 523 -7.62 -2.65 -6.99
CA ASN A 523 -7.08 -3.33 -5.82
C ASN A 523 -6.02 -4.37 -6.21
N VAL A 524 -6.16 -5.04 -7.37
CA VAL A 524 -5.07 -5.86 -7.91
C VAL A 524 -3.84 -5.00 -8.20
N MET A 525 -4.02 -3.88 -8.91
CA MET A 525 -2.93 -2.96 -9.26
C MET A 525 -2.19 -2.44 -8.03
N TYR A 526 -2.91 -1.90 -7.04
CA TYR A 526 -2.31 -1.38 -5.81
C TYR A 526 -1.67 -2.50 -4.97
N GLY A 527 -2.28 -3.69 -4.90
CA GLY A 527 -1.69 -4.82 -4.16
C GLY A 527 -0.33 -5.25 -4.73
N VAL A 528 -0.16 -5.21 -6.05
CA VAL A 528 1.14 -5.47 -6.70
C VAL A 528 2.10 -4.29 -6.52
N LEU A 529 1.62 -3.06 -6.68
CA LEU A 529 2.44 -1.85 -6.58
C LEU A 529 3.01 -1.62 -5.17
N TYR A 530 2.21 -1.88 -4.13
CA TYR A 530 2.67 -1.79 -2.74
C TYR A 530 3.67 -2.89 -2.36
N ALA A 531 3.70 -4.02 -3.08
CA ALA A 531 4.70 -5.05 -2.88
C ALA A 531 6.01 -4.77 -3.64
N ILE A 532 5.91 -4.34 -4.90
CA ILE A 532 7.09 -4.09 -5.74
C ILE A 532 7.96 -2.94 -5.22
N SER A 533 7.34 -1.93 -4.60
CA SER A 533 8.05 -0.73 -4.09
C SER A 533 9.11 -1.08 -3.01
N PRO A 534 8.75 -1.68 -1.86
CA PRO A 534 9.71 -2.10 -0.84
C PRO A 534 10.63 -3.25 -1.30
N GLU A 535 10.18 -4.10 -2.23
CA GLU A 535 11.01 -5.18 -2.78
C GLU A 535 12.16 -4.62 -3.62
N ILE A 536 11.95 -3.53 -4.36
CA ILE A 536 12.98 -2.89 -5.17
C ILE A 536 13.97 -2.12 -4.31
N PHE A 537 13.58 -1.39 -3.26
CA PHE A 537 14.53 -0.56 -2.52
C PHE A 537 15.49 -1.35 -1.63
N PRO A 538 16.79 -0.94 -1.53
CA PRO A 538 17.75 -1.60 -0.64
C PRO A 538 17.32 -1.52 0.82
N ALA A 539 17.57 -2.55 1.62
CA ALA A 539 17.05 -2.64 2.99
C ALA A 539 17.53 -1.50 3.88
N LYS A 540 18.73 -0.96 3.65
CA LYS A 540 19.27 0.19 4.39
C LYS A 540 18.41 1.46 4.23
N ASP A 541 17.86 1.67 3.03
CA ASP A 541 17.18 2.91 2.64
C ASP A 541 15.71 2.68 2.22
N ARG A 542 15.17 1.50 2.53
CA ARG A 542 13.86 1.04 2.07
C ARG A 542 12.72 1.91 2.58
N GLY A 543 12.79 2.32 3.86
CA GLY A 543 11.79 3.20 4.46
C GLY A 543 11.76 4.55 3.74
N THR A 544 12.94 5.10 3.49
CA THR A 544 13.15 6.36 2.77
C THR A 544 12.59 6.30 1.35
N GLY A 545 12.89 5.23 0.60
CA GLY A 545 12.38 5.03 -0.76
C GLY A 545 10.86 4.96 -0.82
N ASN A 546 10.24 4.19 0.08
CA ASN A 546 8.78 4.10 0.19
C ASN A 546 8.13 5.43 0.64
N GLY A 547 8.78 6.15 1.56
CA GLY A 547 8.31 7.48 1.98
C GLY A 547 8.30 8.47 0.82
N LEU A 548 9.32 8.42 -0.05
CA LEU A 548 9.45 9.31 -1.20
C LEU A 548 8.40 9.00 -2.29
N THR A 549 8.13 7.72 -2.59
CA THR A 549 7.09 7.34 -3.55
C THR A 549 5.69 7.68 -3.03
N ALA A 550 5.42 7.44 -1.74
CA ALA A 550 4.17 7.83 -1.10
C ALA A 550 4.00 9.37 -1.11
N ALA A 551 5.06 10.13 -0.84
CA ALA A 551 5.04 11.59 -0.92
C ALA A 551 4.73 12.08 -2.34
N ALA A 552 5.37 11.49 -3.36
CA ALA A 552 5.14 11.84 -4.76
C ALA A 552 3.67 11.64 -5.16
N THR A 553 3.05 10.54 -4.74
CA THR A 553 1.62 10.27 -4.96
C THR A 553 0.73 11.41 -4.46
N ARG A 554 1.04 11.93 -3.26
CA ARG A 554 0.26 13.01 -2.63
C ARG A 554 0.52 14.36 -3.30
N VAL A 555 1.78 14.68 -3.60
CA VAL A 555 2.15 15.92 -4.29
C VAL A 555 1.50 15.99 -5.66
N PHE A 556 1.59 14.93 -6.46
CA PHE A 556 0.96 14.87 -7.78
C PHE A 556 -0.57 14.85 -7.68
N GLY A 557 -1.12 14.18 -6.67
CA GLY A 557 -2.56 14.22 -6.38
C GLY A 557 -3.09 15.63 -6.05
N LEU A 558 -2.27 16.47 -5.42
CA LEU A 558 -2.62 17.88 -5.15
C LEU A 558 -2.57 18.78 -6.38
N ILE A 559 -1.90 18.36 -7.46
CA ILE A 559 -1.88 19.09 -8.74
C ILE A 559 -3.23 18.95 -9.47
N ALA A 560 -3.94 17.83 -9.30
CA ALA A 560 -5.23 17.58 -9.98
C ALA A 560 -6.31 18.65 -9.68
N PRO A 561 -6.55 19.07 -8.42
CA PRO A 561 -7.43 20.21 -8.14
C PRO A 561 -7.00 21.52 -8.81
N ILE A 562 -5.68 21.78 -8.93
CA ILE A 562 -5.18 22.98 -9.61
C ILE A 562 -5.55 22.92 -11.10
N ILE A 563 -5.35 21.78 -11.74
CA ILE A 563 -5.79 21.56 -13.12
C ILE A 563 -7.31 21.78 -13.23
N ALA A 564 -8.11 21.32 -12.27
CA ALA A 564 -9.56 21.55 -12.24
C ALA A 564 -9.99 23.01 -12.14
N LEU A 565 -9.16 23.88 -11.55
CA LEU A 565 -9.47 25.31 -11.46
C LEU A 565 -9.26 26.05 -12.79
N TYR A 566 -8.34 25.58 -13.63
CA TYR A 566 -7.98 26.23 -14.89
C TYR A 566 -8.49 25.49 -16.14
N ALA A 567 -8.89 24.22 -16.00
CA ALA A 567 -9.46 23.44 -17.08
C ALA A 567 -10.96 23.75 -17.25
N ASP A 568 -11.44 23.64 -18.49
CA ASP A 568 -12.87 23.73 -18.78
C ASP A 568 -13.61 22.49 -18.23
N LEU A 569 -14.34 22.70 -17.14
CA LEU A 569 -15.12 21.68 -16.42
C LEU A 569 -16.27 21.10 -17.25
N ASN A 570 -16.62 21.72 -18.39
CA ASN A 570 -17.63 21.18 -19.30
C ASN A 570 -17.10 20.04 -20.19
N THR A 571 -15.78 19.83 -20.21
CA THR A 571 -15.15 18.85 -21.09
C THR A 571 -15.00 17.49 -20.41
N ALA A 572 -15.21 16.42 -21.17
CA ALA A 572 -14.94 15.05 -20.71
C ALA A 572 -13.45 14.69 -20.70
N VAL A 573 -12.60 15.59 -21.20
CA VAL A 573 -11.17 15.40 -21.44
C VAL A 573 -10.39 14.97 -20.19
N PRO A 574 -10.57 15.58 -19.00
CA PRO A 574 -9.79 15.22 -17.81
C PRO A 574 -10.01 13.77 -17.35
N VAL A 575 -11.23 13.25 -17.50
CA VAL A 575 -11.57 11.86 -17.15
C VAL A 575 -10.91 10.88 -18.13
N TYR A 576 -10.87 11.22 -19.42
CA TYR A 576 -10.18 10.39 -20.41
C TYR A 576 -8.65 10.41 -20.23
N ILE A 577 -8.08 11.58 -19.92
CA ILE A 577 -6.66 11.72 -19.59
C ILE A 577 -6.33 10.86 -18.35
N ALA A 578 -7.17 10.88 -17.31
CA ALA A 578 -6.96 10.04 -16.13
C ALA A 578 -6.87 8.54 -16.48
N GLY A 579 -7.80 8.02 -17.28
CA GLY A 579 -7.76 6.63 -17.74
C GLY A 579 -6.48 6.31 -18.52
N ALA A 580 -6.08 7.19 -19.44
CA ALA A 580 -4.86 7.04 -20.22
C ALA A 580 -3.59 7.08 -19.36
N LEU A 581 -3.54 7.94 -18.34
CA LEU A 581 -2.42 8.05 -17.40
C LEU A 581 -2.24 6.78 -16.57
N ILE A 582 -3.32 6.10 -16.15
CA ILE A 582 -3.18 4.80 -15.46
C ILE A 582 -2.59 3.75 -16.38
N ILE A 583 -3.05 3.66 -17.64
CA ILE A 583 -2.47 2.73 -18.61
C ILE A 583 -1.00 3.05 -18.86
N PHE A 584 -0.67 4.33 -18.99
CA PHE A 584 0.70 4.79 -19.14
C PHE A 584 1.58 4.40 -17.95
N ALA A 585 1.11 4.57 -16.71
CA ALA A 585 1.82 4.12 -15.52
C ALA A 585 2.09 2.60 -15.54
N GLY A 586 1.13 1.80 -16.02
CA GLY A 586 1.33 0.37 -16.27
C GLY A 586 2.41 0.06 -17.30
N SER A 587 2.49 0.85 -18.38
CA SER A 587 3.55 0.72 -19.38
C SER A 587 4.93 1.10 -18.84
N LEU A 588 5.02 2.12 -17.98
CA LEU A 588 6.26 2.49 -17.29
C LEU A 588 6.75 1.38 -16.36
N ALA A 589 5.86 0.61 -15.75
CA ALA A 589 6.23 -0.53 -14.91
C ALA A 589 6.99 -1.62 -15.67
N LEU A 590 6.76 -1.78 -16.98
CA LEU A 590 7.49 -2.73 -17.83
C LEU A 590 8.95 -2.31 -18.02
N LEU A 591 9.25 -1.01 -17.91
CA LEU A 591 10.59 -0.44 -18.05
C LEU A 591 11.44 -0.57 -16.78
N LEU A 592 10.87 -1.02 -15.66
CA LEU A 592 11.65 -1.25 -14.44
C LEU A 592 12.78 -2.25 -14.73
N PRO A 593 14.02 -2.03 -14.28
CA PRO A 593 15.13 -2.95 -14.58
C PRO A 593 15.20 -4.16 -13.65
N TYR A 594 14.56 -4.10 -12.47
CA TYR A 594 14.57 -5.15 -11.44
C TYR A 594 13.26 -5.94 -11.37
N GLU A 595 13.34 -7.28 -11.46
CA GLU A 595 12.18 -8.19 -11.35
C GLU A 595 12.34 -8.90 -10.00
N PRO A 596 11.57 -8.51 -8.97
CA PRO A 596 11.80 -9.02 -7.63
C PRO A 596 11.34 -10.47 -7.41
N ARG A 597 10.59 -11.04 -8.35
CA ARG A 597 10.01 -12.37 -8.21
C ARG A 597 11.09 -13.42 -7.92
N GLY A 598 10.97 -14.08 -6.77
CA GLY A 598 11.83 -15.19 -6.38
C GLY A 598 13.24 -14.79 -5.95
N ARG A 599 13.52 -13.48 -5.86
CA ARG A 599 14.82 -12.96 -5.47
C ARG A 599 14.79 -12.36 -4.08
N ALA A 600 15.83 -12.60 -3.28
CA ALA A 600 15.90 -12.00 -1.96
C ALA A 600 16.01 -10.47 -2.06
N SER A 601 15.18 -9.76 -1.29
CA SER A 601 15.31 -8.31 -1.13
C SER A 601 16.49 -8.04 -0.19
N MET A 602 17.49 -7.34 -0.70
CA MET A 602 18.71 -6.99 0.06
C MET A 602 18.60 -5.62 0.71
#